data_AF-A0A9E1MYN6-F1
#
_entry.id   AF-A0A9E1MYN6-F1
#
_cell.length_a   1.000
_cell.length_b   1.000
_cell.length_c   1.000
_cell.angle_alpha   90.00
_cell.angle_beta   90.00
_cell.angle_gamma   90.00
#
_symmetry.space_group_name_H-M   'P 1'
#
loop_
_entity.id
_entity.type
_entity.pdbx_description
1 polymer ?
#
loop_
_entity_poly.entity_id
_entity_poly.type
_entity_poly.pdbx_seq_one_letter_code
_entity_poly.pdbx_strand_id
1 'polypeptide(L)'
;MAHRVEVWASSDIKPAATPTDVQVMQVAATDHQENDQWVEVILNSPLRLEKGEYLFVGIEMAGSHPDVACMLMCLEVDEFADRNYWSNATSAPYSWAKLSTYAIPGNIVLEAYGQVVK
;
A
#
# COMPACT_ATOMS: atom_id res chain seq x y z
N MET A 1 -6.61 11.65 7.19
CA MET A 1 -6.97 10.56 8.13
C MET A 1 -5.70 9.91 8.64
N ALA A 2 -5.70 9.42 9.88
CA ALA A 2 -4.58 8.62 10.37
C ALA A 2 -4.51 7.30 9.59
N HIS A 3 -3.31 6.88 9.22
CA HIS A 3 -3.11 5.61 8.52
C HIS A 3 -1.76 5.00 8.89
N ARG A 4 -1.72 3.67 8.80
CA ARG A 4 -0.54 2.86 9.06
C ARG A 4 -0.02 2.35 7.73
N VAL A 5 1.26 2.57 7.48
CA VAL A 5 1.96 2.10 6.29
C VAL A 5 2.91 0.99 6.68
N GLU A 6 2.83 -0.12 5.97
CA GLU A 6 3.77 -1.24 6.05
C GLU A 6 4.54 -1.35 4.74
N VAL A 7 5.86 -1.51 4.82
CA VAL A 7 6.71 -1.69 3.65
C VAL A 7 7.64 -2.88 3.88
N TRP A 8 7.70 -3.78 2.90
CA TRP A 8 8.58 -4.94 2.93
C TRP A 8 9.01 -5.37 1.52
N ALA A 9 10.11 -6.12 1.45
CA ALA A 9 10.54 -6.81 0.23
C ALA A 9 10.07 -8.26 0.26
N SER A 10 9.78 -8.84 -0.91
CA SER A 10 9.61 -10.29 -1.04
C SER A 10 9.92 -10.74 -2.46
N SER A 11 10.39 -11.98 -2.63
CA SER A 11 10.53 -12.64 -3.94
C SER A 11 9.21 -13.19 -4.49
N ASP A 12 8.15 -13.19 -3.66
CA ASP A 12 6.82 -13.57 -4.10
C ASP A 12 6.20 -12.50 -5.01
N ILE A 13 5.40 -12.95 -5.98
CA ILE A 13 4.64 -12.07 -6.88
C ILE A 13 3.33 -11.56 -6.26
N LYS A 14 3.01 -11.97 -5.02
CA LYS A 14 1.82 -11.54 -4.26
C LYS A 14 2.25 -11.17 -2.85
N PRO A 15 1.55 -10.25 -2.17
CA PRO A 15 1.86 -9.91 -0.80
C PRO A 15 1.70 -11.13 0.12
N ALA A 16 2.66 -11.29 1.05
CA ALA A 16 2.63 -12.37 2.02
C ALA A 16 1.51 -12.15 3.05
N ALA A 17 0.88 -13.24 3.51
CA ALA A 17 -0.11 -13.17 4.59
C ALA A 17 0.53 -12.71 5.91
N THR A 18 1.78 -13.13 6.17
CA THR A 18 2.54 -12.74 7.35
C THR A 18 3.91 -12.22 6.89
N PRO A 19 4.01 -10.97 6.43
CA PRO A 19 5.27 -10.42 5.93
C PRO A 19 6.32 -10.36 7.05
N THR A 20 7.58 -10.61 6.69
CA THR A 20 8.73 -10.50 7.58
C THR A 20 9.50 -9.21 7.28
N ASP A 21 10.36 -8.78 8.21
CA ASP A 21 11.23 -7.60 8.04
C ASP A 21 10.47 -6.32 7.64
N VAL A 22 9.25 -6.19 8.17
CA VAL A 22 8.33 -5.08 7.85
C VAL A 22 8.81 -3.79 8.52
N GLN A 23 9.01 -2.76 7.71
CA GLN A 23 9.06 -1.39 8.22
C GLN A 23 7.64 -0.89 8.42
N VAL A 24 7.32 -0.39 9.61
CA VAL A 24 6.01 0.17 9.95
C VAL A 24 6.15 1.67 10.21
N MET A 25 5.33 2.47 9.54
CA MET A 25 5.27 3.92 9.69
C MET A 25 3.85 4.33 10.05
N GLN A 26 3.72 5.28 10.98
CA GLN A 26 2.46 5.85 11.39
C GLN A 26 2.33 7.24 10.79
N VAL A 27 1.26 7.47 10.05
CA VAL A 27 0.92 8.81 9.56
C VAL A 27 -0.18 9.38 10.43
N ALA A 28 0.13 10.49 11.08
CA ALA A 28 -0.83 11.20 11.92
C ALA A 28 -1.99 11.74 11.09
N ALA A 29 -3.17 11.81 11.71
CA ALA A 29 -4.26 12.57 11.12
C ALA A 29 -3.87 14.05 11.03
N THR A 30 -4.03 14.63 9.86
CA THR A 30 -4.00 16.07 9.63
C THR A 30 -5.42 16.63 9.69
N ASP A 31 -5.57 17.88 10.13
CA ASP A 31 -6.87 18.56 10.10
C ASP A 31 -7.41 18.60 8.67
N HIS A 32 -8.69 18.26 8.53
CA HIS A 32 -9.42 18.09 7.27
C HIS A 32 -9.05 19.17 6.24
N GLN A 33 -8.51 18.74 5.10
CA GLN A 33 -8.57 19.53 3.87
C GLN A 33 -9.55 18.85 2.92
N GLU A 34 -10.40 19.65 2.29
CA GLU A 34 -11.45 19.20 1.36
C GLU A 34 -10.90 18.70 0.01
N ASN A 35 -9.59 18.51 -0.12
CA ASN A 35 -8.89 18.23 -1.37
C ASN A 35 -8.08 16.93 -1.30
N ASP A 36 -7.72 16.40 -2.49
CA ASP A 36 -6.74 15.32 -2.62
C ASP A 36 -5.44 15.69 -1.91
N GLN A 37 -4.99 14.81 -1.01
CA GLN A 37 -3.75 14.98 -0.28
C GLN A 37 -2.75 13.91 -0.69
N TRP A 38 -1.54 14.38 -1.04
CA TRP A 38 -0.38 13.53 -1.16
C TRP A 38 0.30 13.43 0.21
N VAL A 39 0.55 12.20 0.64
CA VAL A 39 1.26 11.92 1.88
C VAL A 39 2.59 11.30 1.53
N GLU A 40 3.67 11.99 1.89
CA GLU A 40 5.02 11.47 1.75
C GLU A 40 5.44 10.76 3.04
N VAL A 41 5.91 9.52 2.91
CA VAL A 41 6.43 8.72 4.02
C VAL A 41 7.87 8.34 3.72
N ILE A 42 8.79 8.72 4.61
CA ILE A 42 10.21 8.38 4.51
C ILE A 42 10.44 7.06 5.26
N LEU A 43 11.05 6.08 4.61
CA LEU A 43 11.43 4.82 5.25
C LEU A 43 12.45 5.07 6.37
N ASN A 44 12.31 4.36 7.50
CA ASN A 44 13.22 4.46 8.64
C ASN A 44 14.66 4.03 8.26
N SER A 45 14.78 3.12 7.30
CA SER A 45 16.03 2.70 6.70
C SER A 45 15.83 2.38 5.22
N PRO A 46 16.83 2.59 4.34
CA PRO A 46 16.71 2.20 2.95
C PRO A 46 16.42 0.69 2.82
N LEU A 47 15.37 0.36 2.08
CA LEU A 47 15.06 -1.03 1.72
C LEU A 47 15.79 -1.36 0.42
N ARG A 48 16.66 -2.38 0.46
CA ARG A 48 17.37 -2.86 -0.74
C ARG A 48 16.59 -4.02 -1.33
N LEU A 49 16.26 -3.90 -2.62
CA LEU A 49 15.70 -5.01 -3.39
C LEU A 49 16.82 -5.74 -4.11
N GLU A 50 16.85 -7.06 -3.96
CA GLU A 50 17.67 -7.94 -4.77
C GLU A 50 16.97 -8.30 -6.09
N LYS A 51 17.73 -8.89 -7.01
CA LYS A 51 17.17 -9.33 -8.30
C LYS A 51 16.04 -10.35 -8.07
N GLY A 52 14.85 -10.03 -8.58
CA GLY A 52 13.67 -10.88 -8.49
C GLY A 52 12.81 -10.61 -7.25
N GLU A 53 13.19 -9.65 -6.41
CA GLU A 53 12.34 -9.15 -5.33
C GLU A 53 11.44 -8.01 -5.79
N TYR A 54 10.30 -7.90 -5.13
CA TYR A 54 9.29 -6.87 -5.30
C TYR A 54 9.16 -6.08 -4.01
N LEU A 55 8.91 -4.77 -4.16
CA LEU A 55 8.46 -3.92 -3.08
C LEU A 55 6.96 -4.08 -2.89
N PHE A 56 6.55 -4.34 -1.66
CA PHE A 56 5.15 -4.30 -1.26
C PHE A 56 4.92 -3.15 -0.29
N VAL A 57 3.82 -2.44 -0.50
CA VAL A 57 3.36 -1.38 0.39
C VAL A 57 1.91 -1.68 0.79
N GLY A 58 1.71 -1.93 2.07
CA GLY A 58 0.39 -2.08 2.69
C GLY A 58 -0.03 -0.78 3.36
N ILE A 59 -1.28 -0.38 3.15
CA ILE A 59 -1.84 0.81 3.79
C ILE A 59 -3.13 0.41 4.50
N GLU A 60 -3.18 0.65 5.80
CA GLU A 60 -4.40 0.61 6.60
C GLU A 60 -4.85 2.04 6.87
N MET A 61 -6.05 2.41 6.42
CA MET A 61 -6.65 3.70 6.74
C MET A 61 -7.82 3.49 7.71
N ALA A 62 -7.78 4.16 8.84
CA ALA A 62 -8.95 4.30 9.69
C ALA A 62 -9.86 5.37 9.06
N GLY A 63 -11.05 4.98 8.59
CA GLY A 63 -12.02 5.92 8.05
C GLY A 63 -12.38 7.01 9.05
N SER A 64 -12.64 8.22 8.56
CA SER A 64 -13.32 9.27 9.33
C SER A 64 -14.81 9.28 8.98
N HIS A 65 -15.66 9.70 9.92
CA HIS A 65 -17.12 9.50 9.90
C HIS A 65 -17.79 9.65 8.50
N PRO A 66 -18.70 8.73 8.13
CA PRO A 66 -19.16 7.54 8.87
C PRO A 66 -18.28 6.30 8.58
N ASP A 67 -17.00 6.33 8.98
CA ASP A 67 -15.99 5.28 8.74
C ASP A 67 -15.69 5.04 7.26
N VAL A 68 -15.72 6.11 6.45
CA VAL A 68 -15.39 6.05 5.03
C VAL A 68 -13.98 6.59 4.83
N ALA A 69 -13.18 5.85 4.06
CA ALA A 69 -11.92 6.33 3.53
C ALA A 69 -11.95 6.20 2.01
N CYS A 70 -11.56 7.27 1.32
CA CYS A 70 -11.42 7.28 -0.14
C CYS A 70 -9.95 7.17 -0.50
N MET A 71 -9.61 6.28 -1.43
CA MET A 71 -8.30 6.25 -2.08
C MET A 71 -8.45 6.72 -3.52
N LEU A 72 -7.49 7.50 -4.00
CA LEU A 72 -7.39 7.83 -5.40
C LEU A 72 -6.99 6.58 -6.19
N MET A 73 -7.61 6.38 -7.36
CA MET A 73 -7.32 5.28 -8.26
C MET A 73 -7.15 5.76 -9.70
N CYS A 74 -6.16 5.20 -10.41
CA CYS A 74 -6.01 5.35 -11.86
C CYS A 74 -6.83 4.30 -12.59
N LEU A 75 -7.66 4.70 -13.55
CA LEU A 75 -8.57 3.81 -14.31
C LEU A 75 -7.89 3.01 -15.43
N GLU A 76 -6.56 3.11 -15.60
CA GLU A 76 -5.81 2.35 -16.58
C GLU A 76 -5.70 0.88 -16.14
N VAL A 77 -6.66 0.08 -16.59
CA VAL A 77 -7.09 -1.14 -15.91
C VAL A 77 -6.21 -2.37 -16.11
N ASP A 78 -5.49 -2.50 -17.22
CA ASP A 78 -5.01 -3.84 -17.61
C ASP A 78 -3.52 -4.08 -17.35
N GLU A 79 -2.67 -3.05 -17.42
CA GLU A 79 -1.21 -3.25 -17.36
C GLU A 79 -0.72 -3.60 -15.94
N PHE A 80 -1.49 -3.25 -14.91
CA PHE A 80 -1.09 -3.40 -13.50
C PHE A 80 -2.15 -4.08 -12.62
N ALA A 81 -3.14 -4.74 -13.23
CA ALA A 81 -4.23 -5.42 -12.50
C ALA A 81 -3.73 -6.50 -11.52
N ASP A 82 -2.53 -7.02 -11.73
CA ASP A 82 -1.91 -8.02 -10.86
C ASP A 82 -1.14 -7.42 -9.67
N ARG A 83 -1.07 -6.09 -9.53
CA ARG A 83 -0.32 -5.39 -8.47
C ARG A 83 -1.20 -4.88 -7.32
N ASN A 84 -2.52 -4.87 -7.48
CA ASN A 84 -3.44 -4.29 -6.52
C ASN A 84 -4.15 -5.35 -5.69
N TYR A 85 -3.90 -5.32 -4.38
CA TYR A 85 -4.43 -6.28 -3.43
C TYR A 85 -5.19 -5.57 -2.30
N TRP A 86 -6.18 -6.26 -1.74
CA TRP A 86 -6.99 -5.81 -0.62
C TRP A 86 -7.09 -6.91 0.43
N SER A 87 -7.02 -6.54 1.70
CA SER A 87 -7.34 -7.42 2.82
C SER A 87 -8.27 -6.69 3.78
N ASN A 88 -9.24 -7.41 4.33
CA ASN A 88 -10.11 -6.92 5.40
C ASN A 88 -9.50 -7.11 6.81
N ALA A 89 -8.26 -7.63 6.91
CA ALA A 89 -7.58 -7.81 8.18
C ALA A 89 -6.76 -6.56 8.52
N THR A 90 -6.90 -6.05 9.76
CA THR A 90 -6.13 -4.91 10.28
C THR A 90 -4.75 -5.32 10.83
N SER A 91 -4.46 -6.62 10.87
CA SER A 91 -3.17 -7.17 11.28
C SER A 91 -2.91 -8.52 10.61
N ALA A 92 -1.64 -8.88 10.45
CA ALA A 92 -1.26 -10.22 10.00
C ALA A 92 -1.86 -11.32 10.91
N PRO A 93 -2.30 -12.47 10.37
CA PRO A 93 -2.20 -12.86 8.97
C PRO A 93 -3.24 -12.16 8.09
N TYR A 94 -2.78 -11.55 7.00
CA TYR A 94 -3.59 -10.87 6.01
C TYR A 94 -4.23 -11.84 5.02
N SER A 95 -5.46 -11.52 4.62
CA SER A 95 -6.28 -12.23 3.65
C SER A 95 -6.29 -11.55 2.28
N TRP A 96 -5.11 -11.32 1.71
CA TRP A 96 -4.98 -10.59 0.44
C TRP A 96 -5.75 -11.23 -0.72
N ALA A 97 -6.58 -10.43 -1.38
CA ALA A 97 -7.24 -10.75 -2.64
C ALA A 97 -6.98 -9.65 -3.66
N LYS A 98 -6.97 -9.96 -4.96
CA LYS A 98 -6.84 -8.93 -5.99
C LYS A 98 -8.07 -8.02 -5.99
N LEU A 99 -7.92 -6.73 -6.26
CA LEU A 99 -9.07 -5.82 -6.40
C LEU A 99 -10.08 -6.27 -7.46
N SER A 100 -9.59 -6.92 -8.53
CA SER A 100 -10.44 -7.48 -9.58
C SER A 100 -11.40 -8.56 -9.10
N THR A 101 -11.12 -9.23 -7.97
CA THR A 101 -12.06 -10.17 -7.33
C THR A 101 -13.34 -9.46 -6.84
N TYR A 102 -13.27 -8.16 -6.59
CA TYR A 102 -14.39 -7.32 -6.17
C TYR A 102 -14.98 -6.49 -7.31
N ALA A 103 -14.61 -6.76 -8.57
CA ALA A 103 -14.99 -5.97 -9.73
C ALA A 103 -14.64 -4.46 -9.58
N ILE A 104 -13.56 -4.15 -8.88
CA ILE A 104 -13.03 -2.78 -8.74
C ILE A 104 -11.96 -2.59 -9.84
N PRO A 105 -12.26 -1.84 -10.91
CA PRO A 105 -11.28 -1.56 -11.96
C PRO A 105 -10.31 -0.47 -11.51
N GLY A 106 -9.00 -0.72 -11.65
CA GLY A 106 -7.98 0.32 -11.58
C GLY A 106 -6.82 0.00 -10.63
N ASN A 107 -5.93 0.98 -10.52
CA ASN A 107 -4.73 0.92 -9.70
C ASN A 107 -4.81 1.93 -8.57
N ILE A 108 -4.54 1.47 -7.34
CA ILE A 108 -4.39 2.37 -6.20
C ILE A 108 -3.21 3.29 -6.49
N VAL A 109 -3.41 4.60 -6.34
CA VAL A 109 -2.34 5.58 -6.56
C VAL A 109 -1.33 5.49 -5.41
N LEU A 110 -0.19 4.87 -5.70
CA LEU A 110 0.94 4.74 -4.80
C LEU A 110 2.23 4.85 -5.58
N GLU A 111 3.14 5.69 -5.10
CA GLU A 111 4.45 5.89 -5.70
C GLU A 111 5.54 5.55 -4.69
N ALA A 112 6.51 4.75 -5.13
CA ALA A 112 7.69 4.42 -4.34
C ALA A 112 8.94 4.92 -5.07
N TYR A 113 9.68 5.79 -4.40
CA TYR A 113 10.89 6.40 -4.93
C TYR A 113 12.12 5.65 -4.43
N GLY A 114 13.01 5.31 -5.36
CA GLY A 114 14.26 4.60 -5.07
C GLY A 114 15.34 4.94 -6.08
N GLN A 115 16.57 4.50 -5.81
CA GLN A 115 17.70 4.66 -6.70
C GLN A 115 18.36 3.32 -6.98
N VAL A 116 18.86 3.14 -8.21
CA VAL A 116 19.67 1.98 -8.56
C VAL A 116 21.05 2.13 -7.93
N VAL A 117 21.38 1.22 -7.01
CA VAL A 117 22.73 1.13 -6.45
C VAL A 117 23.60 0.35 -7.44
N LYS A 118 24.66 0.99 -7.96
CA LYS A 118 25.63 0.39 -8.88
C LYS A 118 26.79 -0.24 -8.15
#